data_AF-A0A6L3A941-F1
#
_entry.id   AF-A0A6L3A941-F1
#
_cell.length_a   1.000
_cell.length_b   1.000
_cell.length_c   1.000
_cell.angle_alpha   90.00
_cell.angle_beta   90.00
_cell.angle_gamma   90.00
#
_symmetry.space_group_name_H-M   'P 1'
#
loop_
_entity.id
_entity.type
_entity.pdbx_description
1 polymer ?
#
loop_
_entity_poly.entity_id
_entity_poly.type
_entity_poly.pdbx_seq_one_letter_code
_entity_poly.pdbx_strand_id
1 'polypeptide(L)'
;MTTRRPQQGDFQIEPPVARHADVVPAVEDRSYIVFVLGALVMALLGGFLLSVVISLSLSGTISWGEERLPQMTQAHGWAQLQGWAGLFVAGMALRLMPRFAGRPPIRT
;
A
#
# COMPACT_ATOMS: atom_id res chain seq x y z
N MET A 1 -27.35 31.21 -40.71
CA MET A 1 -26.34 30.20 -40.34
C MET A 1 -25.82 30.60 -38.97
N THR A 2 -26.37 30.01 -37.90
CA THR A 2 -26.18 30.50 -36.53
C THR A 2 -25.37 29.47 -35.75
N THR A 3 -24.16 29.85 -35.35
CA THR A 3 -23.24 29.02 -34.56
C THR A 3 -23.72 28.92 -33.11
N ARG A 4 -24.25 27.77 -32.70
CA ARG A 4 -24.50 27.47 -31.28
C ARG A 4 -23.15 27.31 -30.57
N ARG A 5 -22.79 28.23 -29.68
CA ARG A 5 -21.72 28.00 -28.70
C ARG A 5 -22.16 26.88 -27.74
N PRO A 6 -21.30 25.91 -27.41
CA PRO A 6 -21.60 24.92 -26.38
C PRO A 6 -21.79 25.64 -25.03
N GLN A 7 -22.94 25.42 -24.38
CA GLN A 7 -23.21 25.98 -23.06
C GLN A 7 -22.26 25.35 -22.04
N GLN A 8 -21.49 26.20 -21.38
CA GLN A 8 -20.48 25.89 -20.37
C GLN A 8 -21.13 25.55 -19.00
N GLY A 9 -22.31 24.93 -19.00
CA GLY A 9 -23.11 24.62 -17.82
C GLY A 9 -23.40 23.12 -17.62
N ASP A 10 -22.83 22.25 -18.45
CA ASP A 10 -23.18 20.82 -18.53
C ASP A 10 -22.24 19.91 -17.72
N PHE A 11 -21.56 20.44 -16.71
CA PHE A 11 -20.95 19.60 -15.68
C PHE A 11 -22.02 19.35 -14.61
N GLN A 12 -22.66 18.17 -14.67
CA GLN A 12 -23.45 17.69 -13.54
C GLN A 12 -22.55 17.57 -12.31
N ILE A 13 -22.64 18.55 -11.41
CA ILE A 13 -21.99 18.53 -10.09
C ILE A 13 -22.79 17.65 -9.12
N GLU A 14 -24.05 17.42 -9.44
CA GLU A 14 -24.95 16.61 -8.62
C GLU A 14 -24.62 15.12 -8.82
N PRO A 15 -24.24 14.39 -7.74
CA PRO A 15 -23.96 12.97 -7.87
C PRO A 15 -25.21 12.28 -8.40
N PRO A 16 -25.09 11.36 -9.38
CA PRO A 16 -26.25 10.66 -9.91
C PRO A 16 -26.94 9.91 -8.77
N VAL A 17 -28.11 10.42 -8.36
CA VAL A 17 -28.94 9.84 -7.29
C VAL A 17 -29.51 8.49 -7.73
N ALA A 18 -29.60 8.24 -9.04
CA ALA A 18 -30.11 7.01 -9.62
C ALA A 18 -29.03 5.94 -9.74
N ARG A 19 -29.21 4.84 -9.00
CA ARG A 19 -28.47 3.59 -9.19
C ARG A 19 -28.90 2.98 -10.53
N HIS A 20 -28.16 3.24 -11.60
CA HIS A 20 -28.41 2.61 -12.90
C HIS A 20 -28.20 1.09 -12.77
N ALA A 21 -29.16 0.29 -13.23
CA ALA A 21 -29.10 -1.18 -13.19
C ALA A 21 -27.88 -1.75 -13.94
N ASP A 22 -27.27 -0.94 -14.81
CA ASP A 22 -26.12 -1.29 -15.63
C ASP A 22 -24.77 -1.14 -14.89
N VAL A 23 -24.77 -0.52 -13.70
CA VAL A 23 -23.56 -0.32 -12.89
C VAL A 23 -23.34 -1.54 -12.00
N VAL A 24 -22.48 -2.45 -12.46
CA VAL A 24 -21.96 -3.52 -11.61
C VAL A 24 -21.08 -2.89 -10.53
N PRO A 25 -21.39 -3.04 -9.23
CA PRO A 25 -20.54 -2.50 -8.18
C PRO A 25 -19.17 -3.17 -8.25
N ALA A 26 -18.11 -2.37 -8.29
CA ALA A 26 -16.76 -2.88 -8.16
C ALA A 26 -16.57 -3.45 -6.75
N VAL A 27 -16.57 -4.78 -6.63
CA VAL A 27 -16.20 -5.45 -5.38
C VAL A 27 -14.69 -5.31 -5.23
N GLU A 28 -14.24 -4.62 -4.18
CA GLU A 28 -12.82 -4.49 -3.89
C GLU A 28 -12.28 -5.83 -3.39
N ASP A 29 -11.32 -6.40 -4.13
CA ASP A 29 -10.54 -7.54 -3.66
C ASP A 29 -9.72 -7.12 -2.43
N ARG A 30 -9.94 -7.79 -1.30
CA ARG A 30 -9.28 -7.51 -0.01
C ARG A 30 -7.96 -8.24 0.18
N SER A 31 -7.50 -8.99 -0.82
CA SER A 31 -6.23 -9.73 -0.76
C SER A 31 -5.03 -8.82 -0.47
N TYR A 32 -5.07 -7.54 -0.86
CA TYR A 32 -4.02 -6.57 -0.54
C TYR A 32 -3.82 -6.35 0.97
N ILE A 33 -4.84 -6.60 1.81
CA ILE A 33 -4.79 -6.35 3.24
C ILE A 33 -3.71 -7.21 3.90
N VAL A 34 -3.59 -8.48 3.50
CA VAL A 34 -2.57 -9.39 4.06
C VAL A 34 -1.16 -8.88 3.77
N PHE A 35 -0.93 -8.35 2.57
CA PHE A 35 0.35 -7.75 2.18
C PHE A 35 0.64 -6.47 2.97
N VAL A 36 -0.35 -5.60 3.13
CA VAL A 36 -0.18 -4.34 3.89
C VAL A 36 0.05 -4.61 5.38
N LEU A 37 -0.70 -5.54 5.97
CA LEU A 37 -0.49 -5.95 7.36
C LEU A 37 0.89 -6.59 7.54
N GLY A 38 1.30 -7.48 6.64
CA GLY A 38 2.63 -8.06 6.64
C GLY A 38 3.72 -6.99 6.53
N ALA A 39 3.55 -6.00 5.65
CA ALA A 39 4.47 -4.87 5.51
C ALA A 39 4.60 -4.06 6.81
N LEU A 40 3.49 -3.79 7.50
CA LEU A 40 3.49 -3.07 8.78
C LEU A 40 4.19 -3.88 9.88
N VAL A 41 3.92 -5.18 9.98
CA VAL A 41 4.58 -6.05 10.95
C VAL A 41 6.09 -6.08 10.71
N MET A 42 6.52 -6.22 9.45
CA MET A 42 7.94 -6.20 9.09
C MET A 42 8.60 -4.85 9.37
N ALA A 43 7.91 -3.74 9.08
CA ALA A 43 8.42 -2.39 9.38
C ALA A 43 8.61 -2.16 10.87
N LEU A 44 7.60 -2.49 11.69
CA LEU A 44 7.61 -2.21 13.12
C LEU A 44 8.56 -3.14 13.88
N LEU A 45 8.44 -4.45 13.67
CA LEU A 45 9.18 -5.45 14.46
C LEU A 45 10.55 -5.75 13.85
N GLY A 46 10.62 -5.99 12.54
CA GLY A 46 11.86 -6.32 11.85
C GLY A 46 12.72 -5.09 11.52
N GLY A 47 12.09 -3.95 11.23
CA GLY A 47 12.76 -2.69 10.90
C GLY A 47 13.08 -1.86 12.13
N PHE A 48 12.09 -1.16 12.67
CA PHE A 48 12.28 -0.13 13.70
C PHE A 48 12.74 -0.70 15.03
N LEU A 49 12.08 -1.74 15.55
CA LEU A 49 12.48 -2.34 16.83
C LEU A 49 13.91 -2.89 16.77
N LEU A 50 14.26 -3.60 15.69
CA LEU A 50 15.62 -4.11 15.52
C LEU A 50 16.65 -2.97 15.36
N SER A 51 16.29 -1.87 14.70
CA SER A 51 17.16 -0.70 14.62
C SER A 51 17.41 -0.07 15.98
N VAL A 52 16.41 0.05 16.85
CA VAL A 52 16.58 0.56 18.22
C VAL A 52 17.58 -0.31 18.99
N VAL A 53 17.44 -1.63 18.88
CA VAL A 53 18.37 -2.57 19.52
C VAL A 53 19.79 -2.37 18.99
N ILE A 54 19.98 -2.36 17.67
CA ILE A 54 21.30 -2.15 17.05
C ILE A 54 21.92 -0.82 17.52
N SER A 55 21.15 0.27 17.54
CA SER A 55 21.63 1.57 18.00
C SER A 55 22.03 1.58 19.47
N LEU A 56 21.24 0.93 20.34
CA LEU A 56 21.58 0.81 21.75
C LEU A 56 22.85 -0.02 21.96
N SER A 57 23.02 -1.13 21.22
CA SER A 57 24.23 -1.94 21.27
C SER A 57 25.46 -1.17 20.76
N LEU A 58 25.35 -0.46 19.63
CA LEU A 58 26.43 0.39 19.10
C LEU A 58 26.83 1.53 20.04
N SER A 59 25.89 2.04 20.84
CA SER A 59 26.16 3.08 21.84
C SER A 59 26.81 2.54 23.13
N GLY A 60 26.91 1.23 23.31
CA GLY A 60 27.34 0.59 24.56
C GLY A 60 26.31 0.65 25.68
N THR A 61 25.07 1.08 25.40
CA THR A 61 23.99 1.15 26.41
C THR A 61 23.52 -0.25 26.81
N ILE A 62 23.54 -1.20 25.88
CA ILE A 62 23.23 -2.61 26.12
C ILE A 62 24.32 -3.46 25.47
N SER A 63 24.65 -4.62 26.06
CA SER A 63 25.63 -5.56 25.51
C SER A 63 25.00 -6.67 24.67
N TRP A 64 23.74 -6.50 24.26
CA TRP A 64 23.01 -7.55 23.57
C TRP A 64 23.40 -7.65 22.09
N GLY A 65 23.86 -8.84 21.69
CA GLY A 65 24.06 -9.19 20.28
C GLY A 65 25.19 -8.43 19.60
N GLU A 66 26.16 -7.89 20.37
CA GLU A 66 27.32 -7.18 19.82
C GLU A 66 28.10 -8.04 18.82
N GLU A 67 28.27 -9.34 19.11
CA GLU A 67 28.93 -10.29 18.22
C GLU A 67 28.15 -10.59 16.94
N ARG A 68 26.86 -10.19 16.89
CA ARG A 68 25.94 -10.41 15.78
C ARG A 68 25.53 -9.11 15.08
N LEU A 69 26.15 -7.98 15.40
CA LEU A 69 25.82 -6.68 14.82
C LEU A 69 25.77 -6.69 13.27
N PRO A 70 26.72 -7.32 12.55
CA PRO A 70 26.64 -7.40 11.10
C PRO A 70 25.39 -8.15 10.60
N GLN A 71 25.06 -9.29 11.24
CA GLN A 71 23.90 -10.10 10.87
C GLN A 71 22.60 -9.38 11.22
N MET A 72 22.53 -8.70 12.36
CA MET A 72 21.37 -7.92 12.78
C MET A 72 21.13 -6.74 11.84
N THR A 73 22.20 -6.06 11.42
CA THR A 73 22.12 -4.96 10.44
C THR A 73 21.58 -5.45 9.10
N GLN A 74 22.06 -6.62 8.63
CA GLN A 74 21.51 -7.23 7.42
C GLN A 74 20.05 -7.64 7.60
N ALA A 75 19.70 -8.27 8.71
CA ALA A 75 18.31 -8.65 9.00
C ALA A 75 17.37 -7.43 9.02
N HIS A 76 17.81 -6.30 9.59
CA HIS A 76 17.11 -5.02 9.53
C HIS A 76 16.91 -4.54 8.09
N GLY A 77 17.98 -4.56 7.28
CA GLY A 77 17.92 -4.19 5.87
C GLY A 77 16.92 -5.03 5.07
N TRP A 78 16.99 -6.36 5.20
CA TRP A 78 16.05 -7.29 4.56
C TRP A 78 14.61 -7.08 5.03
N ALA A 79 14.40 -6.85 6.33
CA ALA A 79 13.09 -6.57 6.89
C ALA A 79 12.47 -5.29 6.31
N GLN A 80 13.27 -4.23 6.10
CA GLN A 80 12.78 -2.97 5.55
C GLN A 80 12.59 -3.01 4.04
N LEU A 81 13.55 -3.55 3.28
CA LEU A 81 13.50 -3.53 1.82
C LEU A 81 12.58 -4.60 1.24
N GLN A 82 12.73 -5.85 1.67
CA GLN A 82 11.93 -6.96 1.14
C GLN A 82 10.65 -7.18 1.94
N GLY A 83 10.73 -7.05 3.26
CA GLY A 83 9.57 -7.15 4.13
C GLY A 83 8.63 -5.95 3.96
N TRP A 84 9.00 -4.77 4.44
CA TRP A 84 8.13 -3.61 4.39
C TRP A 84 7.89 -3.09 2.97
N ALA A 85 8.93 -2.59 2.30
CA ALA A 85 8.75 -1.93 1.00
C ALA A 85 8.22 -2.91 -0.07
N GLY A 86 8.81 -4.11 -0.14
CA GLY A 86 8.37 -5.17 -1.06
C GLY A 86 6.90 -5.56 -0.88
N LEU A 87 6.49 -5.93 0.34
CA LEU A 87 5.09 -6.31 0.60
C LEU A 87 4.13 -5.13 0.42
N PHE A 88 4.51 -3.92 0.82
CA PHE A 88 3.67 -2.74 0.64
C PHE A 88 3.40 -2.44 -0.83
N VAL A 89 4.45 -2.48 -1.66
CA VAL A 89 4.32 -2.28 -3.12
C VAL A 89 3.45 -3.37 -3.73
N ALA A 90 3.62 -4.64 -3.34
CA ALA A 90 2.78 -5.74 -3.81
C ALA A 90 1.30 -5.55 -3.44
N GLY A 91 1.02 -5.17 -2.18
CA GLY A 91 -0.34 -4.87 -1.72
C GLY A 91 -0.96 -3.69 -2.48
N MET A 92 -0.21 -2.61 -2.68
CA MET A 92 -0.70 -1.45 -3.45
C MET A 92 -0.89 -1.77 -4.92
N ALA A 93 -0.07 -2.63 -5.52
CA ALA A 93 -0.29 -3.11 -6.88
C ALA A 93 -1.62 -3.87 -6.98
N LEU A 94 -1.92 -4.78 -6.06
CA LEU A 94 -3.21 -5.49 -6.01
C LEU A 94 -4.40 -4.54 -5.85
N ARG A 95 -4.24 -3.50 -5.01
CA ARG A 95 -5.30 -2.52 -4.74
C ARG A 95 -5.54 -1.55 -5.91
N LEU A 96 -4.48 -1.11 -6.59
CA LEU A 96 -4.53 0.01 -7.52
C LEU A 96 -4.52 -0.43 -8.99
N MET A 97 -3.81 -1.50 -9.35
CA MET A 97 -3.68 -1.95 -10.74
C MET A 97 -5.03 -2.23 -11.44
N PRO A 98 -6.04 -2.86 -10.79
CA PRO A 98 -7.35 -3.07 -11.42
C PRO A 98 -8.03 -1.77 -11.84
N ARG A 99 -7.81 -0.69 -11.08
CA ARG A 99 -8.38 0.65 -11.35
C ARG A 99 -7.71 1.32 -12.54
N PHE A 100 -6.41 1.12 -12.71
CA PHE A 100 -5.67 1.64 -13.87
C PHE A 100 -5.93 0.86 -15.15
N ALA A 101 -6.19 -0.45 -15.04
CA ALA A 101 -6.44 -1.31 -16.19
C ALA A 101 -7.84 -1.16 -16.80
N GLY A 102 -8.74 -0.36 -16.19
CA GLY A 102 -10.12 -0.19 -16.65
C GLY A 102 -10.91 -1.50 -16.70
N ARG A 103 -10.52 -2.51 -15.91
CA ARG A 103 -11.15 -3.83 -15.96
C ARG A 103 -12.56 -3.75 -15.37
N PRO A 104 -13.59 -4.23 -16.09
CA PRO A 104 -14.94 -4.31 -15.53
C PRO A 104 -14.94 -5.25 -14.31
N PRO A 105 -15.74 -4.96 -13.26
CA PRO A 105 -15.86 -5.84 -12.11
C PRO A 105 -16.24 -7.26 -12.53
N ILE A 106 -15.56 -8.26 -11.99
CA ILE A 106 -15.90 -9.67 -12.23
C ILE A 106 -17.29 -9.91 -11.62
N ARG A 107 -18.26 -10.34 -12.45
CA ARG A 107 -19.56 -10.80 -11.96
C ARG A 107 -19.36 -12.14 -11.26
N THR A 108 -19.49 -12.15 -9.93
CA THR A 108 -19.67 -13.38 -9.14
C THR A 108 -21.13 -13.53 -8.78
#